data_AF-A0A199V5U6-F1
#
_entry.id   AF-A0A199V5U6-F1
#
_cell.length_a   1.000
_cell.length_b   1.000
_cell.length_c   1.000
_cell.angle_alpha   90.00
_cell.angle_beta   90.00
_cell.angle_gamma   90.00
#
_symmetry.space_group_name_H-M   'P 1'
#
loop_
_entity.id
_entity.type
_entity.pdbx_description
1 polymer ?
#
loop_
_entity_poly.entity_id
_entity_poly.type
_entity_poly.pdbx_seq_one_letter_code
_entity_poly.pdbx_strand_id
1 'polypeptide(L)'
;MDAGGFSGASADSAAVEINRLRAEKEALEGRIRALEAQLENAPPAGEETPANGVSGGRLSPEMIFRYSRHLLLPDFGVGGQRMLSQSSILVVGAGGLGSPVVLYLAACGVGCLGIVDSDVVELNNLHRQRASGEIL
;
A
#
# COMPACT_ATOMS: atom_id res chain seq x y z
N MET A 1 16.29 52.39 -48.00
CA MET A 1 15.26 51.45 -48.45
C MET A 1 16.02 50.13 -48.55
N ASP A 2 15.87 49.17 -47.64
CA ASP A 2 14.61 48.52 -47.27
C ASP A 2 14.55 48.11 -45.79
N ALA A 3 13.35 48.20 -45.24
CA ALA A 3 13.00 47.77 -43.89
C ALA A 3 11.98 46.63 -43.96
N GLY A 4 12.14 45.63 -43.10
CA GLY A 4 11.06 44.78 -42.62
C GLY A 4 10.81 43.50 -43.39
N GLY A 5 10.98 42.36 -42.72
CA GLY A 5 10.45 41.10 -43.23
C GLY A 5 10.96 39.83 -42.56
N PHE A 6 10.90 39.70 -41.23
CA PHE A 6 10.98 38.39 -40.55
C PHE A 6 10.45 38.51 -39.11
N SER A 7 9.13 38.49 -38.89
CA SER A 7 8.59 38.29 -37.53
C SER A 7 7.21 37.59 -37.44
N GLY A 8 6.63 37.12 -38.55
CA GLY A 8 5.27 36.55 -38.54
C GLY A 8 5.16 35.08 -38.11
N ALA A 9 6.21 34.26 -38.28
CA ALA A 9 6.10 32.80 -38.12
C ALA A 9 6.19 32.28 -36.67
N SER A 10 6.82 33.04 -35.76
CA SER A 10 7.00 32.59 -34.35
C SER A 10 5.76 32.80 -33.48
N ALA A 11 4.98 33.84 -33.75
CA ALA A 11 3.76 34.14 -33.01
C ALA A 11 2.64 33.12 -33.31
N ASP A 12 2.55 32.67 -34.56
CA ASP A 12 1.53 31.70 -35.01
C ASP A 12 1.78 30.31 -34.40
N SER A 13 3.04 29.88 -34.34
CA SER A 13 3.43 28.61 -33.70
C SER A 13 3.14 28.60 -32.19
N ALA A 14 3.40 29.71 -31.50
CA ALA A 14 3.08 29.84 -30.08
C ALA A 14 1.58 29.80 -29.79
N ALA A 15 0.76 30.43 -30.64
CA ALA A 15 -0.70 30.40 -30.51
C ALA A 15 -1.27 28.99 -30.72
N VAL A 16 -0.73 28.25 -31.68
CA VAL A 16 -1.11 26.85 -31.93
C VAL A 16 -0.78 25.97 -30.73
N GLU A 17 0.41 26.13 -30.14
CA GLU A 17 0.82 25.34 -28.98
C GLU A 17 -0.02 25.66 -27.74
N ILE A 18 -0.36 26.93 -27.50
CA ILE A 18 -1.26 27.33 -26.41
C ILE A 18 -2.63 26.68 -26.57
N ASN A 19 -3.17 26.63 -27.79
CA ASN A 19 -4.46 26.01 -28.05
C ASN A 19 -4.41 24.48 -27.83
N ARG A 20 -3.31 23.84 -28.25
CA ARG A 20 -3.07 22.41 -28.00
C ARG A 20 -3.04 22.09 -26.51
N LEU A 21 -2.23 22.83 -25.74
CA LEU A 21 -2.07 22.62 -24.30
C LEU A 21 -3.37 22.88 -23.53
N ARG A 22 -4.16 23.87 -23.95
CA ARG A 22 -5.48 24.13 -23.37
C ARG A 22 -6.45 22.98 -23.62
N ALA A 23 -6.48 22.44 -24.83
CA ALA A 23 -7.32 21.28 -25.16
C ALA A 23 -6.91 20.02 -24.38
N GLU A 24 -5.61 19.78 -24.21
CA GLU A 24 -5.10 18.65 -23.43
C GLU A 24 -5.40 18.79 -21.94
N LYS A 25 -5.28 20.00 -21.40
CA LYS A 25 -5.67 20.33 -20.03
C LYS A 25 -7.16 20.05 -19.79
N GLU A 26 -8.03 20.49 -20.70
CA GLU A 26 -9.47 20.30 -20.58
C GLU A 26 -9.84 18.80 -20.60
N ALA A 27 -9.16 18.00 -21.43
CA ALA A 27 -9.33 16.54 -21.46
C ALA A 27 -8.88 15.89 -20.13
N LEU A 28 -7.77 16.34 -19.54
CA LEU A 28 -7.29 15.83 -18.26
C LEU A 28 -8.22 16.21 -17.11
N GLU A 29 -8.69 17.45 -17.06
CA GLU A 29 -9.66 17.91 -16.05
C GLU A 29 -10.98 17.13 -16.15
N GLY A 30 -11.44 16.83 -17.37
CA GLY A 30 -12.60 15.95 -17.59
C GLY A 30 -12.40 14.54 -17.04
N ARG A 31 -11.22 13.94 -17.26
CA ARG A 31 -10.87 12.62 -16.73
C ARG A 31 -10.82 12.61 -15.20
N ILE A 32 -10.25 13.65 -14.59
CA ILE A 32 -10.19 13.80 -13.13
C ILE A 32 -11.61 13.84 -12.57
N ARG A 33 -12.47 14.70 -13.11
CA ARG A 33 -13.87 14.81 -12.68
C ARG A 33 -14.63 13.49 -12.79
N ALA A 34 -14.43 12.74 -13.87
CA ALA A 34 -15.07 11.43 -14.06
C ALA A 34 -14.59 10.41 -13.02
N LEU A 35 -13.29 10.41 -12.69
CA LEU A 35 -12.71 9.55 -11.65
C LEU A 35 -13.18 9.94 -10.24
N GLU A 36 -13.29 11.23 -9.96
CA GLU A 36 -13.82 11.74 -8.69
C GLU A 36 -15.29 11.30 -8.50
N ALA A 37 -16.12 11.40 -9.53
CA ALA A 37 -17.51 10.92 -9.49
C ALA A 37 -17.60 9.39 -9.29
N GLN A 38 -16.67 8.61 -9.86
CA GLN A 38 -16.60 7.16 -9.61
C GLN A 38 -16.20 6.86 -8.16
N LEU A 39 -15.37 7.70 -7.55
CA LEU A 39 -14.98 7.57 -6.15
C LEU A 39 -16.14 7.91 -5.20
N GLU A 40 -16.94 8.91 -5.52
CA GLU A 40 -18.08 9.34 -4.70
C GLU A 40 -19.26 8.35 -4.75
N ASN A 41 -19.42 7.63 -5.86
CA ASN A 41 -20.38 6.53 -5.97
C ASN A 41 -19.84 5.19 -5.42
N ALA A 42 -18.59 5.15 -4.95
CA ALA A 42 -18.08 3.98 -4.27
C ALA A 42 -18.72 3.88 -2.87
N PRO A 43 -19.08 2.67 -2.40
CA PRO A 43 -19.67 2.51 -1.07
C PRO A 43 -18.77 3.15 0.00
N PRO A 44 -19.35 3.81 1.01
CA PRO A 44 -18.58 4.55 2.00
C PRO A 44 -17.62 3.59 2.73
N ALA A 45 -16.34 3.94 2.71
CA ALA A 45 -15.29 3.25 3.46
C ALA A 45 -15.50 3.53 4.96
N GLY A 46 -16.40 2.80 5.62
CA GLY A 46 -16.71 3.08 7.02
C GLY A 46 -17.79 2.26 7.72
N GLU A 47 -18.29 1.15 7.18
CA GLU A 47 -19.07 0.20 8.00
C GLU A 47 -18.16 -0.93 8.48
N GLU A 48 -17.64 -0.77 9.69
CA GLU A 48 -16.94 -1.80 10.44
C GLU A 48 -17.88 -3.00 10.64
N THR A 49 -17.66 -4.07 9.89
CA THR A 49 -18.25 -5.39 10.20
C THR A 49 -17.12 -6.34 10.55
N PRO A 50 -17.06 -6.90 11.78
CA PRO A 50 -16.04 -7.86 12.14
C PRO A 50 -16.52 -9.24 11.70
N ALA A 51 -16.31 -9.61 10.44
CA ALA A 51 -16.40 -11.01 10.03
C ALA A 51 -15.79 -11.22 8.65
N ASN A 52 -14.72 -12.02 8.64
CA ASN A 52 -14.36 -12.97 7.59
C ASN A 52 -14.33 -12.46 6.14
N GLY A 53 -13.09 -12.28 5.65
CA GLY A 53 -12.70 -12.80 4.35
C GLY A 53 -13.16 -12.03 3.12
N VAL A 54 -12.17 -11.62 2.33
CA VAL A 54 -12.27 -11.33 0.90
C VAL A 54 -12.97 -10.00 0.54
N SER A 55 -12.34 -8.90 0.93
CA SER A 55 -12.48 -7.65 0.17
C SER A 55 -11.10 -7.25 -0.35
N GLY A 56 -11.00 -7.01 -1.66
CA GLY A 56 -9.82 -6.51 -2.37
C GLY A 56 -9.48 -5.06 -2.00
N GLY A 57 -9.41 -4.78 -0.69
CA GLY A 57 -9.38 -3.45 -0.11
C GLY A 57 -7.99 -2.84 -0.13
N ARG A 58 -7.96 -1.53 -0.34
CA ARG A 58 -6.77 -0.70 -0.19
C ARG A 58 -6.17 -0.86 1.22
N LEU A 59 -4.85 -0.67 1.33
CA LEU A 59 -4.22 -0.57 2.65
C LEU A 59 -4.78 0.67 3.37
N SER A 60 -5.06 0.54 4.67
CA SER A 60 -5.47 1.70 5.47
C SER A 60 -4.32 2.72 5.57
N PRO A 61 -4.62 4.01 5.82
CA PRO A 61 -3.57 5.02 6.02
C PRO A 61 -2.56 4.65 7.11
N GLU A 62 -3.03 4.03 8.20
CA GLU A 62 -2.19 3.54 9.28
C GLU A 62 -1.24 2.43 8.81
N MET A 63 -1.73 1.47 8.02
CA MET A 63 -0.87 0.43 7.44
C MET A 63 0.15 1.02 6.46
N ILE A 64 -0.24 1.99 5.64
CA ILE A 64 0.68 2.68 4.73
C ILE A 64 1.80 3.35 5.52
N PHE A 65 1.47 4.04 6.61
CA PHE A 65 2.46 4.66 7.48
C PHE A 65 3.38 3.62 8.12
N ARG A 66 2.80 2.57 8.73
CA ARG A 66 3.53 1.49 9.43
C ARG A 66 4.47 0.73 8.51
N TYR A 67 4.04 0.44 7.27
CA TYR A 67 4.80 -0.36 6.31
C TYR A 67 5.50 0.46 5.23
N SER A 68 5.54 1.79 5.37
CA SER A 68 6.12 2.74 4.40
C SER A 68 7.47 2.30 3.83
N ARG A 69 8.38 1.79 4.67
CA ARG A 69 9.70 1.29 4.24
C ARG A 69 9.63 -0.01 3.41
N HIS A 70 8.69 -0.90 3.72
CA HIS A 70 8.48 -2.13 2.93
C HIS A 70 7.85 -1.81 1.58
N LEU A 71 6.98 -0.78 1.51
CA LEU A 71 6.34 -0.35 0.26
C LEU A 71 7.34 0.22 -0.76
N LEU A 72 8.54 0.62 -0.34
CA LEU A 72 9.59 1.12 -1.21
C LEU A 72 10.45 0.00 -1.83
N LEU A 73 10.29 -1.25 -1.36
CA LEU A 73 11.07 -2.37 -1.87
C LEU A 73 10.67 -2.69 -3.33
N PRO A 74 11.64 -2.82 -4.25
CA PRO A 74 11.38 -3.32 -5.60
C PRO A 74 10.63 -4.65 -5.55
N ASP A 75 9.68 -4.83 -6.46
CA ASP A 75 8.87 -6.06 -6.62
C ASP A 75 7.92 -6.43 -5.47
N PHE A 76 7.92 -5.69 -4.34
CA PHE A 76 6.95 -5.88 -3.25
C PHE A 76 5.84 -4.82 -3.31
N GLY A 77 6.17 -3.57 -3.00
CA GLY A 77 5.25 -2.43 -3.08
C GLY A 77 3.91 -2.61 -2.35
N VAL A 78 2.92 -1.80 -2.76
CA VAL A 78 1.55 -1.84 -2.21
C VAL A 78 0.83 -3.14 -2.55
N GLY A 79 1.10 -3.73 -3.72
CA GLY A 79 0.51 -4.99 -4.15
C GLY A 79 0.93 -6.14 -3.23
N GLY A 80 2.23 -6.29 -2.98
CA GLY A 80 2.79 -7.31 -2.09
C GLY A 80 2.30 -7.16 -0.66
N GLN A 81 2.30 -5.94 -0.11
CA GLN A 81 1.80 -5.73 1.25
C GLN A 81 0.31 -6.05 1.39
N ARG A 82 -0.51 -5.76 0.36
CA ARG A 82 -1.94 -6.13 0.35
C ARG A 82 -2.12 -7.65 0.33
N MET A 83 -1.37 -8.35 -0.52
CA MET A 83 -1.42 -9.81 -0.57
C MET A 83 -0.99 -10.42 0.77
N LEU A 84 0.05 -9.86 1.40
CA LEU A 84 0.53 -10.30 2.71
C LEU A 84 -0.50 -10.05 3.82
N SER A 85 -1.17 -8.91 3.83
CA SER A 85 -2.21 -8.60 4.83
C SER A 85 -3.48 -9.44 4.66
N GLN A 86 -3.63 -10.12 3.52
CA GLN A 86 -4.72 -11.06 3.26
C GLN A 86 -4.30 -12.53 3.43
N SER A 87 -3.01 -12.78 3.69
CA SER A 87 -2.49 -14.14 3.83
C SER A 87 -2.75 -14.69 5.24
N SER A 88 -2.73 -16.02 5.34
CA SER A 88 -2.82 -16.75 6.60
C SER A 88 -1.63 -17.70 6.70
N ILE A 89 -0.93 -17.67 7.83
CA ILE A 89 0.25 -18.49 8.08
C ILE A 89 0.09 -19.21 9.41
N LEU A 90 0.37 -20.51 9.43
CA LEU A 90 0.41 -21.33 10.64
C LEU A 90 1.87 -21.68 10.97
N VAL A 91 2.33 -21.31 12.16
CA VAL A 91 3.65 -21.68 12.68
C VAL A 91 3.47 -22.83 13.68
N VAL A 92 4.16 -23.94 13.44
CA VAL A 92 4.17 -25.11 14.34
C VAL A 92 5.50 -25.14 15.08
N GLY A 93 5.45 -25.01 16.40
CA GLY A 93 6.57 -24.82 17.31
C GLY A 93 6.96 -23.35 17.42
N ALA A 94 6.73 -22.74 18.58
CA ALA A 94 7.13 -21.37 18.93
C ALA A 94 8.39 -21.33 19.82
N GLY A 95 9.19 -22.41 19.79
CA GLY A 95 10.49 -22.51 20.45
C GLY A 95 11.59 -21.62 19.84
N GLY A 96 12.85 -22.05 19.94
CA GLY A 96 14.00 -21.20 19.56
C GLY A 96 14.07 -20.73 18.09
N LEU A 97 13.35 -21.39 17.19
CA LEU A 97 13.24 -21.01 15.77
C LEU A 97 11.91 -20.33 15.46
N GLY A 98 10.81 -20.83 16.03
CA GLY A 98 9.48 -20.27 15.81
C GLY A 98 9.31 -18.89 16.41
N SER A 99 9.90 -18.65 17.59
CA SER A 99 9.82 -17.35 18.27
C SER A 99 10.27 -16.17 17.40
N PRO A 100 11.46 -16.16 16.79
CA PRO A 100 11.84 -15.06 15.88
C PRO A 100 10.98 -15.04 14.61
N VAL A 101 10.58 -16.18 14.06
CA VAL A 101 9.75 -16.24 12.85
C VAL A 101 8.40 -15.58 13.08
N VAL A 102 7.71 -15.92 14.18
CA VAL A 102 6.43 -15.31 14.58
C VAL A 102 6.58 -13.81 14.72
N LEU A 103 7.64 -13.35 15.39
CA LEU A 103 7.89 -11.92 15.60
C LEU A 103 8.02 -11.17 14.26
N TYR A 104 8.79 -11.72 13.31
CA TYR A 104 8.96 -11.11 12.00
C TYR A 104 7.68 -11.15 11.17
N LEU A 105 6.93 -12.26 11.16
CA LEU A 105 5.68 -12.37 10.42
C LEU A 105 4.63 -11.37 10.93
N ALA A 106 4.52 -11.24 12.26
CA ALA A 106 3.66 -10.23 12.88
C ALA A 106 4.11 -8.80 12.53
N ALA A 107 5.43 -8.52 12.59
CA ALA A 107 5.98 -7.22 12.25
C ALA A 107 5.77 -6.84 10.78
N CYS A 108 5.80 -7.81 9.87
CA CYS A 108 5.55 -7.60 8.44
C CYS A 108 4.07 -7.39 8.09
N GLY A 109 3.14 -7.66 9.00
CA GLY A 109 1.72 -7.44 8.78
C GLY A 109 1.01 -8.56 8.02
N VAL A 110 1.34 -9.82 8.34
CA VAL A 110 0.55 -10.99 7.91
C VAL A 110 -0.88 -10.86 8.45
N GLY A 111 -1.88 -11.15 7.60
CA GLY A 111 -3.30 -10.98 7.94
C GLY A 111 -3.78 -11.87 9.08
N CYS A 112 -3.41 -13.15 9.05
CA CYS A 112 -3.73 -14.11 10.10
C CYS A 112 -2.50 -14.95 10.43
N LEU A 113 -2.09 -14.96 11.70
CA LEU A 113 -0.95 -15.74 12.18
C LEU A 113 -1.44 -16.73 13.24
N GLY A 114 -1.53 -18.00 12.87
CA GLY A 114 -1.77 -19.11 13.79
C GLY A 114 -0.45 -19.61 14.38
N ILE A 115 -0.45 -19.96 15.66
CA ILE A 115 0.71 -20.52 16.34
C ILE A 115 0.24 -21.77 17.09
N VAL A 116 0.94 -22.88 16.88
CA VAL A 116 0.72 -24.14 17.61
C VAL A 116 2.02 -24.51 18.28
N ASP A 117 2.05 -24.55 19.60
CA ASP A 117 3.18 -25.05 20.37
C ASP A 117 2.64 -26.00 21.46
N SER A 118 3.30 -27.14 21.63
CA SER A 118 2.97 -28.13 22.67
C SER A 118 3.79 -27.93 23.94
N ASP A 119 4.83 -27.10 23.89
CA ASP A 119 5.78 -26.95 24.98
C ASP A 119 5.36 -25.84 25.96
N VAL A 120 5.66 -26.03 27.24
CA VAL A 120 5.47 -25.02 28.29
C VAL A 120 6.71 -24.12 28.35
N VAL A 121 6.50 -22.82 28.49
CA VAL A 121 7.60 -21.84 28.60
C VAL A 121 8.37 -22.07 29.89
N GLU A 122 9.67 -22.37 29.77
CA GLU A 122 10.59 -22.52 30.90
C GLU A 122 11.60 -21.37 30.93
N LEU A 123 11.96 -20.92 32.14
CA LEU A 123 12.94 -19.85 32.37
C LEU A 123 14.29 -20.11 31.67
N ASN A 124 14.73 -21.38 31.56
CA ASN A 124 15.99 -21.72 30.88
C ASN A 124 15.93 -21.48 29.36
N ASN A 125 14.73 -21.47 28.77
CA ASN A 125 14.51 -21.37 27.34
C ASN A 125 14.30 -19.91 26.89
N LEU A 126 14.18 -18.98 27.83
CA LEU A 126 13.88 -17.58 27.57
C LEU A 126 14.96 -16.86 26.76
N HIS A 127 16.23 -17.26 26.85
CA HIS A 127 17.31 -16.66 26.04
C HIS A 127 17.10 -16.85 24.53
N ARG A 128 16.33 -17.88 24.12
CA ARG A 128 16.04 -18.23 22.72
C ARG A 128 14.57 -18.07 22.33
N GLN A 129 13.65 -17.94 23.30
CA GLN A 129 12.20 -17.80 23.09
C GLN A 129 11.71 -16.40 23.46
N ARG A 130 12.29 -15.32 22.90
CA ARG A 130 11.98 -13.94 23.34
C ARG A 130 10.52 -13.50 23.10
N ALA A 131 9.79 -14.17 22.22
CA ALA A 131 8.37 -13.90 21.96
C ALA A 131 7.43 -14.48 23.04
N SER A 132 7.94 -15.25 24.01
CA SER A 132 7.14 -15.90 25.06
C SER A 132 7.05 -15.12 26.37
N GLY A 133 7.49 -13.86 26.40
CA GLY A 133 7.39 -13.00 27.59
C GLY A 133 5.95 -12.58 27.83
N GLU A 134 5.36 -13.04 28.94
CA GLU A 134 4.01 -12.70 29.44
C GLU A 134 2.96 -12.52 28.34
N ILE A 135 2.46 -13.64 27.81
CA ILE A 135 1.09 -13.68 27.30
C ILE A 135 0.24 -14.19 28.47
N LEU A 136 -0.19 -13.26 29.33
CA LEU A 136 -1.29 -13.43 30.30
C LEU A 136 -2.43 -12.50 29.91
#